data_AF-A0A836YX52-F1
#
_entry.id   AF-A0A836YX52-F1
#
_cell.length_a   1.000
_cell.length_b   1.000
_cell.length_c   1.000
_cell.angle_alpha   90.00
_cell.angle_beta   90.00
_cell.angle_gamma   90.00
#
_symmetry.space_group_name_H-M   'P 1'
#
loop_
_entity.id
_entity.type
_entity.pdbx_description
1 polymer ?
#
loop_
_entity_poly.entity_id
_entity_poly.type
_entity_poly.pdbx_seq_one_letter_code
_entity_poly.pdbx_strand_id
1 'polypeptide(L)'
;MSMQKTSLHILWIYPLLTQILGSALLPLFSEFSQGGMLVVFALFTVPAFLFALVSYKQQYHQRNIIQIAFFSGVIMFIYSLFSFSLMLAFDEYTSLEDPIPLWEQSLAVILFALTFALAKVMYALLVLRLFLPKV
;
A
#
# COMPACT_ATOMS: atom_id res chain seq x y z
N MET A 1 36.04 2.46 -3.08
CA MET A 1 34.72 3.01 -3.48
C MET A 1 33.73 2.62 -2.38
N SER A 2 33.25 3.57 -1.58
CA SER A 2 32.25 3.28 -0.54
C SER A 2 30.93 2.97 -1.24
N MET A 3 30.48 1.71 -1.21
CA MET A 3 29.12 1.37 -1.64
C MET A 3 28.15 2.05 -0.67
N GLN A 4 27.46 3.08 -1.15
CA GLN A 4 26.40 3.72 -0.40
C GLN A 4 25.31 2.67 -0.17
N LYS A 5 24.96 2.42 1.10
CA LYS A 5 23.94 1.44 1.47
C LYS A 5 22.60 2.12 1.68
N THR A 6 21.53 1.35 1.50
CA THR A 6 20.17 1.77 1.82
C THR A 6 20.11 2.14 3.30
N SER A 7 19.58 3.33 3.58
CA SER A 7 19.52 3.87 4.94
C SER A 7 18.60 3.03 5.84
N LEU A 8 19.06 2.66 7.05
CA LEU A 8 18.27 1.92 8.04
C LEU A 8 16.95 2.64 8.39
N HIS A 9 16.94 3.97 8.29
CA HIS A 9 15.78 4.81 8.55
C HIS A 9 14.58 4.47 7.65
N ILE A 10 14.80 3.82 6.48
CA ILE A 10 13.72 3.34 5.61
C ILE A 10 12.73 2.44 6.36
N LEU A 11 13.21 1.65 7.33
CA LEU A 11 12.38 0.67 8.05
C LEU A 11 11.32 1.32 8.94
N TRP A 12 11.51 2.58 9.32
CA TRP A 12 10.59 3.29 10.21
C TRP A 12 9.93 4.47 9.50
N ILE A 13 10.70 5.29 8.79
CA ILE A 13 10.17 6.50 8.14
C ILE A 13 9.22 6.15 7.00
N TYR A 14 9.57 5.17 6.16
CA TYR A 14 8.74 4.79 5.02
C TYR A 14 7.36 4.26 5.45
N PRO A 15 7.22 3.31 6.39
CA PRO A 15 5.91 2.88 6.87
C PRO A 15 5.17 3.97 7.68
N LEU A 16 5.86 4.75 8.53
CA LEU A 16 5.21 5.81 9.31
C LEU A 16 4.59 6.88 8.41
N LEU A 17 5.30 7.30 7.36
CA LEU A 17 4.75 8.24 6.39
C LEU A 17 3.52 7.66 5.66
N THR A 18 3.49 6.35 5.40
CA THR A 18 2.29 5.72 4.81
C THR A 18 1.12 5.72 5.78
N GLN A 19 1.35 5.43 7.07
CA GLN A 19 0.32 5.53 8.11
C GLN A 19 -0.23 6.95 8.21
N ILE A 20 0.65 7.96 8.26
CA ILE A 20 0.24 9.36 8.39
C ILE A 20 -0.59 9.80 7.19
N LEU A 21 -0.11 9.51 5.97
CA LEU A 21 -0.85 9.84 4.74
C LEU A 21 -2.20 9.13 4.69
N GLY A 22 -2.24 7.81 4.95
CA GLY A 22 -3.48 7.05 4.97
C GLY A 22 -4.46 7.55 6.05
N SER A 23 -3.96 7.88 7.24
CA SER A 23 -4.79 8.38 8.33
C SER A 23 -5.31 9.80 8.08
N ALA A 24 -4.52 10.64 7.39
CA ALA A 24 -4.95 11.97 6.97
C ALA A 24 -6.04 11.92 5.89
N LEU A 25 -6.08 10.83 5.10
CA LEU A 25 -7.10 10.60 4.09
C LEU A 25 -8.36 9.92 4.65
N LEU A 26 -8.31 9.29 5.83
CA LEU A 26 -9.46 8.62 6.45
C LEU A 26 -10.74 9.49 6.44
N PRO A 27 -10.71 10.77 6.88
CA PRO A 27 -11.90 11.63 6.92
C PRO A 27 -12.60 11.83 5.57
N LEU A 28 -11.93 11.54 4.45
CA LEU A 28 -12.50 11.66 3.11
C LEU A 28 -13.28 10.40 2.67
N PHE A 29 -13.01 9.26 3.30
CA PHE A 29 -13.60 7.97 2.95
C PHE A 29 -14.49 7.40 4.05
N SER A 30 -14.22 7.74 5.31
CA SER A 30 -14.96 7.29 6.48
C SER A 30 -14.72 8.21 7.68
N GLU A 31 -15.32 7.89 8.83
CA GLU A 31 -15.05 8.60 10.07
C GLU A 31 -13.65 8.30 10.62
N PHE A 32 -13.01 9.32 11.20
CA PHE A 32 -11.74 9.14 11.91
C PHE A 32 -11.99 8.33 13.19
N SER A 33 -11.81 7.01 13.07
CA SER A 33 -12.10 6.04 14.11
C SER A 33 -10.93 5.09 14.32
N GLN A 34 -10.88 4.43 15.48
CA GLN A 34 -9.88 3.41 15.76
C GLN A 34 -9.92 2.26 14.74
N GLY A 35 -11.12 1.88 14.29
CA GLY A 35 -11.30 0.88 13.23
C GLY A 35 -10.69 1.34 11.90
N GLY A 36 -10.95 2.58 11.48
CA GLY A 36 -10.32 3.16 10.29
C GLY A 36 -8.80 3.20 10.37
N MET A 37 -8.23 3.58 11.52
CA MET A 37 -6.78 3.58 11.73
C MET A 37 -6.17 2.17 11.65
N LEU A 38 -6.88 1.16 12.15
CA LEU A 38 -6.46 -0.25 12.03
C LEU A 38 -6.50 -0.73 10.58
N VAL A 39 -7.53 -0.35 9.81
CA VAL A 39 -7.61 -0.64 8.38
C VAL A 39 -6.43 0.00 7.64
N VAL A 40 -6.11 1.27 7.92
CA VAL A 40 -4.93 1.93 7.35
C VAL A 40 -3.64 1.20 7.73
N PHE A 41 -3.51 0.79 8.99
CA PHE A 41 -2.33 0.08 9.47
C PHE A 41 -2.14 -1.27 8.77
N ALA A 42 -3.20 -2.06 8.68
CA ALA A 42 -3.18 -3.36 8.04
C ALA A 42 -2.92 -3.23 6.54
N LEU A 43 -3.63 -2.32 5.85
CA LEU A 43 -3.60 -2.26 4.40
C LEU A 43 -2.44 -1.44 3.83
N PHE A 44 -1.94 -0.43 4.52
CA PHE A 44 -0.89 0.45 4.00
C PHE A 44 0.44 0.26 4.74
N THR A 45 0.41 0.29 6.07
CA THR A 45 1.62 0.39 6.89
C THR A 45 2.38 -0.92 6.97
N VAL A 46 1.68 -2.04 7.20
CA VAL A 46 2.30 -3.37 7.22
C VAL A 46 2.92 -3.72 5.87
N PRO A 47 2.21 -3.59 4.72
CA PRO A 47 2.83 -3.81 3.40
C PRO A 47 4.00 -2.86 3.12
N ALA A 48 3.91 -1.60 3.55
CA ALA A 48 5.02 -0.65 3.40
C ALA A 48 6.25 -1.03 4.22
N PHE A 49 6.07 -1.52 5.45
CA PHE A 49 7.15 -2.01 6.29
C PHE A 49 7.84 -3.22 5.68
N LEU A 50 7.07 -4.23 5.25
CA LEU A 50 7.61 -5.43 4.60
C LEU A 50 8.40 -5.07 3.33
N PHE A 51 7.87 -4.15 2.54
CA PHE A 51 8.55 -3.65 1.35
C PHE A 51 9.84 -2.89 1.67
N ALA A 52 9.84 -2.06 2.72
CA ALA A 52 11.05 -1.38 3.20
C ALA A 52 12.10 -2.39 3.69
N LEU A 53 11.68 -3.46 4.36
CA LEU A 53 12.56 -4.54 4.81
C LEU A 53 13.23 -5.26 3.63
N VAL A 54 12.46 -5.61 2.60
CA VAL A 54 13.00 -6.20 1.37
C VAL A 54 13.98 -5.25 0.70
N SER A 55 13.65 -3.97 0.60
CA SER A 55 14.51 -2.95 0.00
C SER A 55 15.84 -2.79 0.75
N TYR A 56 15.79 -2.82 2.09
CA TYR A 56 16.98 -2.78 2.93
C TYR A 56 17.83 -4.05 2.80
N LYS A 57 17.22 -5.24 2.69
CA LYS A 57 17.94 -6.51 2.53
C LYS A 57 18.58 -6.65 1.15
N GLN A 58 17.86 -6.30 0.08
CA GLN A 58 18.35 -6.44 -1.29
C GLN A 58 19.25 -5.29 -1.75
N GLN A 59 19.32 -4.20 -0.98
CA GLN A 59 20.14 -3.03 -1.29
C GLN A 59 19.85 -2.47 -2.70
N TYR A 60 18.55 -2.28 -2.99
CA TYR A 60 18.12 -1.84 -4.30
C TYR A 60 18.71 -0.48 -4.70
N HIS A 61 19.21 -0.38 -5.93
CA HIS A 61 19.69 0.88 -6.49
C HIS A 61 18.58 1.78 -7.00
N GLN A 62 18.77 3.10 -6.85
CA GLN A 62 17.84 4.10 -7.38
C GLN A 62 17.67 4.02 -8.91
N ARG A 63 18.65 3.49 -9.66
CA ARG A 63 18.53 3.26 -11.11
C ARG A 63 17.34 2.35 -11.46
N ASN A 64 16.97 1.44 -10.56
CA ASN A 64 15.89 0.48 -10.76
C ASN A 64 14.56 0.97 -10.15
N ILE A 65 14.45 2.23 -9.74
CA ILE A 65 13.29 2.76 -9.00
C ILE A 65 11.96 2.52 -9.74
N ILE A 66 11.95 2.62 -11.07
CA ILE A 66 10.75 2.38 -11.88
C ILE A 66 10.31 0.92 -11.78
N GLN A 67 11.26 -0.02 -11.91
CA GLN A 67 10.98 -1.46 -11.80
C GLN A 67 10.49 -1.78 -10.39
N ILE A 68 11.18 -1.26 -9.37
CA ILE A 68 10.85 -1.47 -7.96
C ILE A 68 9.44 -0.92 -7.66
N ALA A 69 9.14 0.29 -8.13
CA ALA A 69 7.82 0.90 -7.97
C ALA A 69 6.73 0.07 -8.66
N PHE A 70 6.96 -0.35 -9.92
CA PHE A 70 6.03 -1.20 -10.66
C PHE A 70 5.75 -2.52 -9.93
N PHE A 71 6.80 -3.25 -9.53
CA PHE A 71 6.64 -4.50 -8.77
C PHE A 71 5.91 -4.28 -7.44
N SER A 72 6.23 -3.19 -6.73
CA SER A 72 5.51 -2.84 -5.49
C SER A 72 4.02 -2.57 -5.74
N GLY A 73 3.68 -1.96 -6.87
CA GLY A 73 2.31 -1.73 -7.32
C GLY A 73 1.59 -3.03 -7.61
N VAL A 74 2.22 -3.95 -8.35
CA VAL A 74 1.65 -5.28 -8.65
C VAL A 74 1.39 -6.08 -7.36
N ILE A 75 2.33 -6.08 -6.42
CA ILE A 75 2.14 -6.75 -5.12
C ILE A 75 0.97 -6.11 -4.37
N MET A 76 0.91 -4.77 -4.33
CA MET A 76 -0.18 -4.05 -3.66
C MET A 76 -1.54 -4.31 -4.31
N PHE A 77 -1.58 -4.42 -5.64
CA PHE A 77 -2.79 -4.76 -6.39
C PHE A 77 -3.32 -6.12 -5.95
N ILE A 78 -2.48 -7.16 -5.99
CA ILE A 78 -2.85 -8.52 -5.57
C ILE A 78 -3.27 -8.56 -4.10
N TYR A 79 -2.52 -7.88 -3.23
CA TYR A 79 -2.82 -7.79 -1.81
C TYR A 79 -4.17 -7.11 -1.55
N SER A 80 -4.47 -6.02 -2.28
CA SER A 80 -5.73 -5.30 -2.16
C SER A 80 -6.90 -6.11 -2.70
N LEU A 81 -6.73 -6.79 -3.84
CA LEU A 81 -7.74 -7.71 -4.37
C LEU A 81 -8.13 -8.75 -3.31
N PHE A 82 -7.14 -9.38 -2.68
CA PHE A 82 -7.38 -10.40 -1.66
C PHE A 82 -8.04 -9.80 -0.41
N SER A 83 -7.52 -8.66 0.08
CA SER A 83 -8.03 -8.03 1.30
C SER A 83 -9.46 -7.53 1.15
N PHE A 84 -9.79 -6.85 0.05
CA PHE A 84 -11.16 -6.38 -0.21
C PHE A 84 -12.12 -7.53 -0.47
N SER A 85 -11.68 -8.58 -1.17
CA SER A 85 -12.50 -9.78 -1.36
C SER A 85 -12.82 -10.46 -0.03
N LEU A 86 -11.85 -10.56 0.88
CA LEU A 86 -12.08 -11.09 2.22
C LEU A 86 -12.98 -10.17 3.05
N MET A 87 -12.75 -8.85 3.03
CA MET A 87 -13.60 -7.90 3.73
C MET A 87 -15.05 -8.09 3.29
N LEU A 88 -15.34 -8.10 1.99
CA LEU A 88 -16.70 -8.32 1.47
C LEU A 88 -17.29 -9.70 1.81
N ALA A 89 -16.46 -10.73 1.98
CA ALA A 89 -16.91 -12.08 2.35
C ALA A 89 -17.24 -12.20 3.84
N PHE A 90 -16.63 -11.38 4.70
CA PHE A 90 -16.84 -11.38 6.15
C PHE A 90 -17.72 -10.24 6.64
N ASP A 91 -17.96 -9.24 5.81
CA ASP A 91 -18.87 -8.15 6.14
C ASP A 91 -20.31 -8.66 6.07
N GLU A 92 -21.02 -8.51 7.18
CA GLU A 92 -22.49 -8.69 7.25
C GLU A 92 -23.23 -7.74 6.29
N TYR A 93 -22.52 -6.78 5.65
CA TYR A 93 -22.97 -5.88 4.59
C TYR A 93 -23.52 -6.54 3.31
N THR A 94 -23.51 -7.87 3.22
CA THR A 94 -24.41 -8.57 2.28
C THR A 94 -25.89 -8.50 2.70
N SER A 95 -26.20 -7.88 3.84
CA SER A 95 -27.55 -7.48 4.27
C SER A 95 -28.02 -6.15 3.66
N LEU A 96 -27.53 -5.76 2.48
CA LEU A 96 -28.19 -4.71 1.71
C LEU A 96 -29.52 -5.27 1.21
N GLU A 97 -30.62 -4.56 1.48
CA GLU A 97 -31.99 -4.95 1.06
C GLU A 97 -32.11 -5.21 -0.45
N ASP A 98 -31.17 -4.68 -1.24
CA ASP A 98 -30.98 -4.99 -2.66
C ASP A 98 -29.60 -5.63 -2.93
N PRO A 99 -29.55 -6.88 -3.45
CA PRO A 99 -28.30 -7.52 -3.79
C PRO A 99 -27.67 -6.83 -5.01
N ILE A 100 -26.54 -6.17 -4.79
CA ILE A 100 -25.70 -5.62 -5.87
C ILE A 100 -25.28 -6.78 -6.80
N PRO A 101 -25.40 -6.66 -8.13
CA PRO A 101 -24.94 -7.68 -9.06
C PRO A 101 -23.46 -8.02 -8.84
N LEU A 102 -23.13 -9.32 -8.80
CA LEU A 102 -21.76 -9.81 -8.54
C LEU A 102 -20.70 -9.20 -9.47
N TRP A 103 -21.07 -8.87 -10.70
CA TRP A 103 -20.15 -8.27 -11.67
C TRP A 103 -19.81 -6.82 -11.30
N GLU A 104 -20.75 -6.04 -10.75
CA GLU A 104 -20.52 -4.67 -10.28
C GLU A 104 -19.61 -4.67 -9.06
N GLN A 105 -19.86 -5.58 -8.12
CA GLN A 105 -19.02 -5.76 -6.94
C GLN A 105 -17.59 -6.18 -7.32
N SER A 106 -17.45 -7.12 -8.26
CA SER A 106 -16.14 -7.57 -8.76
C SER A 106 -15.39 -6.41 -9.45
N LEU A 107 -16.09 -5.62 -10.27
CA LEU A 107 -15.51 -4.46 -10.93
C LEU A 107 -15.05 -3.41 -9.91
N ALA A 108 -15.87 -3.13 -8.89
CA ALA A 108 -15.52 -2.20 -7.82
C ALA A 108 -14.24 -2.64 -7.08
N VAL A 109 -14.13 -3.92 -6.71
CA VAL A 109 -12.93 -4.48 -6.06
C VAL A 109 -11.69 -4.30 -6.93
N ILE A 110 -11.80 -4.58 -8.23
CA ILE A 110 -10.68 -4.41 -9.18
C ILE A 110 -10.26 -2.93 -9.26
N LEU A 111 -11.23 -2.01 -9.38
CA LEU A 111 -10.96 -0.58 -9.47
C LEU A 111 -10.35 -0.02 -8.18
N PHE A 112 -10.84 -0.44 -7.02
CA PHE A 112 -10.24 -0.09 -5.74
C PHE A 112 -8.82 -0.63 -5.61
N ALA A 113 -8.59 -1.91 -5.92
CA ALA A 113 -7.26 -2.50 -5.90
C ALA A 113 -6.28 -1.75 -6.82
N LEU A 114 -6.73 -1.35 -8.02
CA LEU A 114 -5.93 -0.58 -8.97
C LEU A 114 -5.56 0.81 -8.42
N THR A 115 -6.51 1.48 -7.76
CA THR A 115 -6.28 2.79 -7.13
C THR A 115 -5.20 2.71 -6.05
N PHE A 116 -5.27 1.68 -5.20
CA PHE A 116 -4.27 1.45 -4.16
C PHE A 116 -2.90 1.08 -4.74
N ALA A 117 -2.87 0.27 -5.82
CA ALA A 117 -1.65 -0.06 -6.53
C ALA A 117 -0.98 1.19 -7.13
N LEU A 118 -1.75 2.06 -7.78
CA LEU A 118 -1.27 3.33 -8.34
C LEU A 118 -0.74 4.26 -7.25
N ALA A 119 -1.48 4.42 -6.15
CA ALA A 119 -1.04 5.19 -5.00
C ALA A 119 0.30 4.64 -4.45
N LYS A 120 0.46 3.32 -4.40
CA LYS A 120 1.70 2.68 -3.96
C LYS A 120 2.86 2.93 -4.91
N VAL A 121 2.64 2.85 -6.22
CA VAL A 121 3.64 3.17 -7.25
C VAL A 121 4.12 4.61 -7.08
N MET A 122 3.17 5.56 -6.98
CA MET A 122 3.49 6.98 -6.78
C MET A 122 4.28 7.19 -5.49
N TYR A 123 3.84 6.58 -4.39
CA TYR A 123 4.53 6.67 -3.11
C TYR A 123 5.95 6.12 -3.18
N ALA A 124 6.16 4.98 -3.83
CA ALA A 124 7.49 4.42 -4.03
C ALA A 124 8.37 5.36 -4.87
N LEU A 125 7.87 5.88 -6.00
CA LEU A 125 8.63 6.80 -6.85
C LEU A 125 9.04 8.08 -6.11
N LEU A 126 8.17 8.62 -5.24
CA LEU A 126 8.41 9.89 -4.55
C LEU A 126 9.26 9.73 -3.29
N VAL A 127 8.97 8.70 -2.48
CA VAL A 127 9.50 8.58 -1.12
C VAL A 127 10.60 7.54 -1.03
N LEU A 128 10.48 6.38 -1.70
CA LEU A 128 11.51 5.33 -1.65
C LEU A 128 12.86 5.82 -2.18
N ARG A 129 12.83 6.64 -3.25
CA ARG A 129 14.04 7.24 -3.86
C ARG A 129 14.93 8.00 -2.88
N LEU A 130 14.37 8.48 -1.77
CA LEU A 130 15.12 9.23 -0.75
C LEU A 130 16.04 8.33 0.09
N PHE A 131 15.75 7.02 0.12
CA PHE A 131 16.45 6.05 0.96
C PHE A 131 17.38 5.12 0.18
N LEU A 132 17.21 5.02 -1.14
CA LEU A 132 18.02 4.14 -1.99
C LEU A 132 19.40 4.76 -2.30
N PRO A 133 20.43 3.93 -2.52
CA PRO A 133 21.73 4.37 -3.02
C PRO A 133 21.64 5.05 -4.37
N LYS A 134 22.41 6.14 -4.54
CA LYS A 134 22.44 6.95 -5.78
C LYS A 134 23.52 6.51 -6.77
N VAL A 135 24.55 5.80 -6.28
CA VAL A 135 25.78 5.44 -7.02
C VAL A 135 25.87 3.94 -7.20
#